data_AF-A0A7C5SS33-F1
#
_entry.id   AF-A0A7C5SS33-F1
#
_cell.length_a   1.000
_cell.length_b   1.000
_cell.length_c   1.000
_cell.angle_alpha   90.00
_cell.angle_beta   90.00
_cell.angle_gamma   90.00
#
_symmetry.space_group_name_H-M   'P 1'
#
loop_
_entity.id
_entity.type
_entity.pdbx_description
1 polymer ?
#
loop_
_entity_poly.entity_id
_entity_poly.type
_entity_poly.pdbx_seq_one_letter_code
_entity_poly.pdbx_strand_id
1 'polypeptide(L)' 'MTVKDCRGNESTTLFFVRVTWLVLLAKFITAGMSLPYIGLLPEMGVAEFGVAVTGVLFIWTRREHTEKNKPGIKHVE' A
#
# COMPACT_ATOMS: atom_id res chain seq x y z
N MET A 1 -16.01 5.85 -2.10
CA MET A 1 -15.98 4.38 -2.10
C MET A 1 -15.02 3.96 -0.99
N THR A 2 -15.54 3.70 0.21
CA THR A 2 -14.72 3.38 1.40
C THR A 2 -14.45 1.88 1.45
N VAL A 3 -13.19 1.49 1.62
CA VAL A 3 -12.80 0.08 1.77
C VAL A 3 -12.96 -0.29 3.25
N LYS A 4 -13.81 -1.28 3.53
CA LYS A 4 -13.98 -1.84 4.87
C LYS A 4 -12.83 -2.81 5.14
N ASP A 5 -12.21 -2.67 6.30
CA ASP A 5 -11.23 -3.64 6.81
C ASP A 5 -11.92 -4.97 7.17
N CYS A 6 -11.16 -6.05 7.35
CA CYS A 6 -11.64 -7.38 7.77
C CYS A 6 -12.42 -7.34 9.11
N ARG A 7 -12.32 -6.24 9.87
CA ARG A 7 -13.06 -5.99 11.12
C ARG A 7 -14.36 -5.20 10.90
N GLY A 8 -14.74 -4.92 9.66
CA GLY A 8 -15.96 -4.17 9.29
C GLY A 8 -15.86 -2.65 9.46
N ASN A 9 -14.73 -2.14 9.94
CA ASN A 9 -14.52 -0.72 10.17
C ASN A 9 -14.02 -0.01 8.90
N GLU A 10 -14.41 1.24 8.69
CA GLU A 10 -13.91 2.03 7.55
C GLU A 10 -12.43 2.38 7.77
N SER A 11 -11.57 2.02 6.80
CA SER A 11 -10.13 2.30 6.89
C SER A 11 -9.66 3.13 5.70
N THR A 12 -9.57 4.44 5.91
CA THR A 12 -9.02 5.41 4.95
C THR A 12 -7.57 5.06 4.56
N THR A 13 -6.82 4.45 5.49
CA THR A 13 -5.44 4.04 5.27
C THR A 13 -5.33 2.85 4.30
N LEU A 14 -6.30 1.94 4.37
CA LEU A 14 -6.34 0.76 3.50
C LEU A 14 -6.62 1.16 2.04
N PHE A 15 -7.40 2.22 1.86
CA PHE A 15 -7.56 2.88 0.55
C PHE A 15 -6.22 3.45 0.04
N PHE A 16 -5.49 4.20 0.87
CA PHE A 16 -4.18 4.74 0.49
C PHE A 16 -3.17 3.66 0.08
N VAL A 17 -3.09 2.58 0.85
CA VAL A 17 -2.21 1.44 0.55
C VAL A 17 -2.58 0.78 -0.78
N ARG A 18 -3.88 0.57 -1.02
CA ARG A 18 -4.38 0.00 -2.28
C ARG A 18 -4.04 0.90 -3.48
N VAL A 19 -4.20 2.22 -3.35
CA VAL A 19 -3.84 3.19 -4.40
C VAL A 19 -2.33 3.16 -4.65
N THR A 20 -1.52 3.17 -3.59
CA THR A 20 -0.05 3.13 -3.69
C THR A 20 0.40 1.83 -4.37
N TRP A 21 -0.22 0.71 -4.02
CA TRP A 21 0.06 -0.59 -4.63
C TRP A 21 -0.29 -0.61 -6.13
N LEU A 22 -1.44 -0.04 -6.53
CA LEU A 22 -1.82 0.11 -7.93
C LEU A 22 -0.84 0.98 -8.72
N VAL A 23 -0.37 2.08 -8.12
CA VAL A 23 0.62 2.97 -8.76
C VAL A 23 1.95 2.26 -8.95
N LEU A 24 2.43 1.51 -7.94
CA LEU A 24 3.65 0.73 -8.04
C LEU A 24 3.53 -0.37 -9.11
N LEU A 25 2.40 -1.08 -9.16
CA LEU A 25 2.14 -2.11 -10.17
C LEU A 25 2.12 -1.50 -11.58
N ALA A 26 1.43 -0.38 -11.76
CA ALA A 26 1.39 0.32 -13.05
C ALA A 26 2.79 0.78 -13.47
N LYS A 27 3.59 1.31 -12.53
CA LYS A 27 4.99 1.68 -12.79
C LYS A 27 5.84 0.47 -13.18
N PHE A 28 5.67 -0.66 -12.50
CA PHE A 28 6.41 -1.88 -12.82
C PHE A 28 6.07 -2.44 -14.20
N ILE A 29 4.78 -2.44 -14.58
CA ILE A 29 4.34 -2.88 -15.91
C ILE A 29 4.84 -1.93 -17.01
N THR A 30 4.96 -0.64 -16.70
CA THR A 30 5.41 0.39 -17.65
C THR A 30 6.92 0.57 -17.68
N ALA A 31 7.66 0.04 -16.70
CA ALA A 31 9.11 0.08 -16.68
C ALA A 31 9.68 -0.61 -17.94
N GLY A 32 10.62 0.05 -18.61
CA GLY A 32 11.20 -0.45 -19.86
C GLY A 32 10.34 -0.26 -21.11
N MET A 33 9.10 0.26 -21.00
CA MET A 33 8.33 0.66 -22.19
C MET A 33 8.80 2.03 -22.70
N SER A 34 8.92 2.15 -24.02
CA SER A 34 9.11 3.43 -24.68
C SER A 34 7.74 4.08 -24.95
N LEU A 35 7.42 5.15 -24.23
CA LEU A 35 6.21 5.91 -24.49
C LEU A 35 6.51 7.03 -25.50
N PRO A 36 5.66 7.21 -26.52
CA PRO A 36 5.91 8.17 -27.60
C PRO A 36 5.96 9.64 -27.14
N TYR A 37 5.41 9.98 -25.97
CA TYR A 37 5.41 11.35 -25.43
C TYR A 37 6.43 11.59 -24.28
N ILE A 38 6.87 10.53 -23.60
CA ILE A 38 7.63 10.62 -22.33
C ILE A 38 9.05 10.04 -22.46
N GLY A 39 9.34 9.34 -23.55
CA GLY A 39 10.62 8.67 -23.77
C GLY A 39 10.68 7.29 -23.12
N LEU A 40 11.89 6.77 -22.94
CA LEU A 40 12.13 5.45 -22.37
C LEU A 40 11.93 5.52 -20.86
N LEU A 41 10.97 4.77 -20.33
CA LEU A 41 10.74 4.73 -18.89
C LEU A 41 11.92 4.02 -18.21
N PRO A 42 12.45 4.58 -17.09
CA PRO A 42 13.55 3.97 -16.35
C PRO A 42 13.22 2.52 -16.00
N GLU A 43 14.16 1.61 -16.27
CA GLU A 43 14.02 0.22 -15.85
C GLU A 43 13.91 0.15 -14.33
N MET A 44 12.96 -0.67 -13.87
CA MET A 44 12.77 -0.97 -12.47
C MET A 44 12.98 -2.47 -12.33
N GLY A 45 14.07 -2.85 -11.66
CA GLY A 45 14.33 -4.25 -11.37
C GLY A 45 13.30 -4.83 -10.38
N VAL A 46 13.20 -6.16 -10.40
CA VAL A 46 12.28 -6.92 -9.53
C VAL A 46 12.59 -6.68 -8.05
N ALA A 47 13.88 -6.51 -7.71
CA ALA A 47 14.31 -6.27 -6.34
C ALA A 47 13.84 -4.91 -5.82
N GLU A 48 13.97 -3.85 -6.63
CA GLU A 48 13.54 -2.49 -6.31
C GLU A 48 12.03 -2.42 -6.15
N PHE A 49 11.29 -3.14 -7.00
CA PHE A 49 9.84 -3.28 -6.86
C PHE A 49 9.47 -4.01 -5.56
N GLY A 50 10.13 -5.14 -5.27
CA GLY A 50 9.91 -5.90 -4.04
C GLY A 50 10.18 -5.08 -2.78
N VAL A 51 11.25 -4.29 -2.75
CA VAL A 51 11.60 -3.41 -1.62
C VAL A 51 10.56 -2.29 -1.47
N ALA A 52 10.13 -1.66 -2.56
CA ALA A 52 9.11 -0.61 -2.53
C ALA A 52 7.77 -1.14 -2.00
N VAL A 53 7.31 -2.29 -2.49
CA VAL A 53 6.08 -2.95 -2.04
C VAL A 53 6.19 -3.35 -0.57
N THR A 54 7.31 -3.96 -0.16
CA THR A 54 7.53 -4.38 1.23
C THR A 54 7.55 -3.18 2.17
N GLY A 55 8.16 -2.05 1.79
CA GLY A 55 8.17 -0.84 2.61
C GLY A 55 6.76 -0.28 2.84
N VAL A 56 5.93 -0.21 1.79
CA VAL A 56 4.54 0.25 1.89
C VAL A 56 3.71 -0.69 2.77
N LEU A 57 3.82 -2.01 2.56
CA LEU A 57 3.09 -3.01 3.34
C LEU A 57 3.56 -3.08 4.80
N PHE A 58 4.85 -2.87 5.06
CA PHE A 58 5.42 -2.88 6.41
C PHE A 58 4.85 -1.74 7.27
N ILE A 59 4.82 -0.53 6.72
CA ILE A 59 4.26 0.65 7.41
C ILE A 59 2.77 0.41 7.71
N TRP A 60 2.02 -0.13 6.76
CA TRP A 60 0.61 -0.46 6.96
C TRP A 60 0.40 -1.54 8.02
N THR A 61 1.12 -2.66 7.91
CA THR A 61 1.04 -3.77 8.87
C THR A 61 1.40 -3.30 10.28
N ARG A 62 2.41 -2.44 10.43
CA ARG A 62 2.79 -1.86 11.71
C ARG A 62 1.67 -0.99 12.30
N ARG A 63 1.07 -0.12 11.48
CA ARG A 63 -0.08 0.70 11.91
C ARG A 63 -1.25 -0.17 12.34
N GLU A 64 -1.62 -1.16 11.52
CA GLU A 64 -2.71 -2.08 11.79
C GLU A 64 -2.49 -2.83 13.12
N HIS A 65 -1.25 -3.28 13.36
CA HIS A 65 -0.86 -3.90 14.63
C HIS A 65 -0.94 -2.94 15.81
N THR A 66 -0.56 -1.66 15.65
CA THR A 66 -0.73 -0.64 16.69
C THR A 66 -2.19 -0.33 16.96
N GLU A 67 -3.04 -0.21 15.94
CA GLU A 67 -4.49 0.02 16.12
C GLU A 67 -5.19 -1.19 16.76
N LYS A 68 -4.75 -2.42 16.46
CA LYS A 68 -5.19 -3.63 17.18
C LYS A 68 -4.81 -3.64 18.65
N ASN A 69 -3.63 -3.12 18.99
CA ASN A 69 -3.09 -3.10 20.34
C ASN A 69 -3.36 -1.80 21.10
N LYS A 70 -4.14 -0.86 20.55
CA LYS A 70 -4.60 0.30 21.30
C LYS A 70 -5.42 -0.21 22.49
N PRO A 71 -5.03 0.09 23.74
CA PRO A 71 -5.81 -0.26 24.91
C PRO A 71 -7.09 0.60 24.94
N GLY A 72 -8.12 0.13 24.24
CA GLY A 72 -9.48 0.65 24.34
C GLY A 72 -10.20 -0.04 25.48
N ILE A 73 -10.19 0.64 26.64
CA ILE A 73 -11.22 0.63 27.69
C ILE A 73 -11.87 -0.75 27.93
N LYS A 74 -11.35 -1.48 28.92
CA LYS A 74 -12.15 -2.52 29.58
C LYS A 74 -13.46 -1.85 29.99
N HIS A 75 -14.58 -2.25 29.39
CA HIS A 75 -15.89 -1.99 29.98
C HIS A 75 -15.82 -2.59 31.39
N VAL A 76 -15.83 -1.70 32.38
CA VAL A 76 -16.07 -2.07 33.77
C VAL A 76 -17.55 -2.48 33.79
N GLU A 77 -17.80 -3.78 33.81
CA GLU A 77 -19.09 -4.34 34.23
C GLU A 77 -19.20 -4.31 35.76
#